data_AF-A0A2V7W991-F1
#
_entry.id   AF-A0A2V7W991-F1
#
_cell.length_a   1.000
_cell.length_b   1.000
_cell.length_c   1.000
_cell.angle_alpha   90.00
_cell.angle_beta   90.00
_cell.angle_gamma   90.00
#
_symmetry.space_group_name_H-M   'P 1'
#
loop_
_entity.id
_entity.type
_entity.pdbx_description
1 polymer ?
#
loop_
_entity_poly.entity_id
_entity_poly.type
_entity_poly.pdbx_seq_one_letter_code
_entity_poly.pdbx_strand_id
1 'polypeptide(L)'
;MNGNERVAARAVSLRDLQVSERRKKVDKMFAMLLAIQYVAGIVAAFVVSPYAWAGKERVLHIHVLIAVLAGAGIVVLPILLAFFEPGKAVTRHVIAASQMLMSALLIHLTGGRIETHFHVFGSLAFLAFYLDWKVLLTATTVVAADHFARGILWPESVYGIANPEWWRFLEHAGWVAFEDVFLVWMCLMSLREIDASSTRQAEVEELQEQEQLKTAALEMALAELQATA
;
A
#
# COMPACT_ATOMS: atom_id res chain seq x y z
N MET A 1 -31.44 15.29 17.18
CA MET A 1 -30.06 15.76 17.06
C MET A 1 -30.03 17.25 16.91
N ASN A 2 -29.23 17.94 17.71
CA ASN A 2 -28.93 19.36 17.49
C ASN A 2 -28.03 19.53 16.24
N GLY A 3 -27.90 20.75 15.71
CA GLY A 3 -27.12 21.01 14.49
C GLY A 3 -25.65 20.57 14.59
N ASN A 4 -25.06 20.69 15.78
CA ASN A 4 -23.67 20.29 16.02
C ASN A 4 -23.48 18.76 15.95
N GLU A 5 -24.44 17.99 16.46
CA GLU A 5 -24.46 16.53 16.35
C GLU A 5 -24.62 16.07 14.89
N ARG A 6 -25.42 16.79 14.08
CA ARG A 6 -25.58 16.49 12.64
C ARG A 6 -24.29 16.67 11.88
N VAL A 7 -23.61 17.80 12.08
CA VAL A 7 -22.31 18.09 11.49
C VAL A 7 -21.28 17.03 11.89
N ALA A 8 -21.20 16.69 13.18
CA ALA A 8 -20.25 15.68 13.67
C ALA A 8 -20.51 14.28 13.04
N ALA A 9 -21.77 13.83 13.01
CA ALA A 9 -22.12 12.56 12.38
C ALA A 9 -21.82 12.55 10.87
N ARG A 10 -22.10 13.66 10.19
CA ARG A 10 -21.81 13.83 8.77
C ARG A 10 -20.31 13.78 8.48
N ALA A 11 -19.50 14.48 9.28
CA ALA A 11 -18.05 14.49 9.17
C ALA A 11 -17.45 13.09 9.29
N VAL A 12 -17.92 12.28 10.25
CA VAL A 12 -17.49 10.88 10.39
C VAL A 12 -17.83 10.06 9.14
N SER A 13 -19.04 10.22 8.58
CA SER A 13 -19.43 9.50 7.36
C SER A 13 -18.57 9.87 6.14
N LEU A 14 -18.24 11.16 5.99
CA LEU A 14 -17.41 11.68 4.90
C LEU A 14 -16.00 11.13 5.00
N ARG A 15 -15.43 11.16 6.21
CA ARG A 15 -14.11 10.61 6.50
C ARG A 15 -14.05 9.11 6.18
N ASP A 16 -14.99 8.32 6.68
CA ASP A 16 -15.00 6.87 6.48
C ASP A 16 -15.14 6.52 4.99
N LEU A 17 -15.97 7.27 4.25
CA LEU A 17 -16.10 7.16 2.80
C LEU A 17 -14.78 7.48 2.09
N GLN A 18 -14.14 8.61 2.41
CA GLN A 18 -12.87 9.03 1.80
C GLN A 18 -11.75 8.01 2.04
N VAL A 19 -11.62 7.50 3.27
CA VAL A 19 -10.63 6.48 3.63
C VAL A 19 -10.93 5.16 2.91
N SER A 20 -12.18 4.72 2.88
CA SER A 20 -12.61 3.51 2.18
C SER A 20 -12.30 3.59 0.69
N GLU A 21 -12.71 4.68 0.02
CA GLU A 21 -12.48 4.87 -1.42
C GLU A 21 -10.99 4.98 -1.77
N ARG A 22 -10.20 5.64 -0.92
CA ARG A 22 -8.73 5.64 -1.05
C ARG A 22 -8.18 4.22 -1.02
N ARG A 23 -8.54 3.41 -0.01
CA ARG A 23 -8.03 2.04 0.13
C ARG A 23 -8.38 1.16 -1.06
N LYS A 24 -9.63 1.22 -1.55
CA LYS A 24 -10.04 0.50 -2.77
C LYS A 24 -9.24 0.90 -4.01
N LYS A 25 -8.92 2.20 -4.16
CA LYS A 25 -8.06 2.67 -5.26
C LYS A 25 -6.64 2.14 -5.14
N VAL A 26 -6.08 2.14 -3.92
CA VAL A 26 -4.74 1.60 -3.65
C VAL A 26 -4.70 0.09 -3.89
N ASP A 27 -5.74 -0.68 -3.53
CA ASP A 27 -5.82 -2.11 -3.84
C ASP A 27 -5.72 -2.37 -5.36
N LYS A 28 -6.48 -1.62 -6.16
CA LYS A 28 -6.46 -1.73 -7.64
C LYS A 28 -5.11 -1.34 -8.24
N MET A 29 -4.50 -0.27 -7.71
CA MET A 29 -3.16 0.15 -8.09
C MET A 29 -2.14 -0.97 -7.83
N PHE A 30 -2.20 -1.60 -6.66
CA PHE A 30 -1.31 -2.73 -6.33
C PHE A 30 -1.58 -3.97 -7.18
N ALA A 31 -2.84 -4.28 -7.51
CA ALA A 31 -3.14 -5.38 -8.42
C ALA A 31 -2.44 -5.21 -9.78
N MET A 32 -2.49 -3.99 -10.34
CA MET A 32 -1.80 -3.65 -11.57
C MET A 32 -0.27 -3.69 -11.39
N LEU A 33 0.24 -3.11 -10.30
CA LEU A 33 1.67 -3.09 -10.00
C LEU A 33 2.24 -4.50 -9.88
N LEU A 34 1.60 -5.39 -9.12
CA LEU A 34 1.99 -6.79 -8.94
C LEU A 34 1.97 -7.55 -10.27
N ALA A 35 0.97 -7.32 -11.12
CA ALA A 35 0.92 -7.94 -12.45
C ALA A 35 2.11 -7.50 -13.33
N ILE A 36 2.43 -6.20 -13.32
CA ILE A 36 3.58 -5.66 -14.05
C ILE A 36 4.90 -6.21 -13.49
N GLN A 37 5.06 -6.23 -12.17
CA GLN A 37 6.24 -6.76 -11.49
C GLN A 37 6.44 -8.25 -11.75
N TYR A 38 5.35 -9.01 -11.84
CA TYR A 38 5.42 -10.43 -12.19
C TYR A 38 6.00 -10.63 -13.60
N VAL A 39 5.46 -9.91 -14.59
CA VAL A 39 5.99 -9.95 -15.97
C VAL A 39 7.45 -9.48 -15.99
N ALA A 40 7.76 -8.38 -15.30
CA ALA A 40 9.13 -7.88 -15.20
C ALA A 40 10.08 -8.90 -14.54
N GLY A 41 9.62 -9.65 -13.54
CA GLY A 41 10.36 -10.73 -12.91
C GLY A 41 10.67 -11.87 -13.87
N ILE A 42 9.70 -12.29 -14.69
CA ILE A 42 9.94 -13.28 -15.75
C ILE A 42 10.98 -12.76 -16.75
N VAL A 43 10.88 -11.51 -17.19
CA VAL A 43 11.86 -10.90 -18.10
C VAL A 43 13.25 -10.83 -17.44
N ALA A 44 13.33 -10.43 -16.17
CA ALA A 44 14.58 -10.39 -15.41
C ALA A 44 15.21 -11.78 -15.27
N ALA A 45 14.42 -12.84 -15.15
CA ALA A 45 14.92 -14.22 -15.13
C ALA A 45 15.63 -14.62 -16.44
N PHE A 46 15.20 -14.09 -17.59
CA PHE A 46 15.86 -14.33 -18.88
C PHE A 46 17.06 -13.43 -19.13
N VAL A 47 16.96 -12.15 -18.75
CA VAL A 47 17.93 -11.12 -19.18
C VAL A 47 19.01 -10.86 -18.14
N VAL A 48 18.64 -10.86 -16.86
CA VAL A 48 19.53 -10.43 -15.77
C VAL A 48 20.10 -11.62 -15.03
N SER A 49 19.23 -12.55 -14.63
CA SER A 49 19.59 -13.67 -13.77
C SER A 49 20.79 -14.52 -14.26
N PRO A 50 20.94 -14.82 -15.57
CA PRO A 50 22.07 -15.60 -16.08
C PRO A 50 23.45 -14.95 -15.87
N TYR A 51 23.49 -13.64 -15.62
CA TYR A 51 24.71 -12.86 -15.42
C TYR A 51 24.88 -12.38 -13.98
N ALA A 52 23.79 -12.38 -13.20
CA ALA A 52 23.77 -11.80 -11.86
C ALA A 52 24.38 -12.71 -10.80
N TRP A 53 24.35 -14.02 -11.02
CA TRP A 53 24.92 -15.01 -10.11
C TRP A 53 26.40 -15.25 -10.44
N ALA A 54 27.28 -14.65 -9.64
CA ALA A 54 28.73 -14.80 -9.80
C ALA A 54 29.17 -16.27 -9.61
N GLY A 55 29.92 -16.81 -10.58
CA GLY A 55 30.62 -18.09 -10.44
C GLY A 55 29.80 -19.37 -10.63
N LYS A 56 28.49 -19.28 -10.93
CA LYS A 56 27.68 -20.44 -11.33
C LYS A 56 27.52 -20.45 -12.86
N GLU A 57 27.49 -21.64 -13.47
CA GLU A 57 27.18 -21.75 -14.91
C GLU A 57 25.87 -21.02 -15.24
N ARG A 58 25.70 -20.58 -16.49
CA ARG A 58 24.49 -19.88 -16.93
C ARG A 58 23.31 -20.85 -16.92
N VAL A 59 22.61 -20.97 -15.79
CA VAL A 59 21.44 -21.85 -15.65
C VAL A 59 20.16 -21.02 -15.81
N LEU A 60 19.67 -20.95 -17.04
CA LEU A 60 18.42 -20.25 -17.40
C LEU A 60 17.18 -20.95 -16.81
N HIS A 61 17.14 -22.28 -16.84
CA HIS A 61 15.91 -23.03 -16.60
C HIS A 61 15.34 -22.88 -15.19
N ILE A 62 16.20 -22.86 -14.16
CA ILE A 62 15.73 -22.82 -12.77
C ILE A 62 15.19 -21.45 -12.37
N HIS A 63 15.85 -20.36 -12.76
CA HIS A 63 15.43 -19.00 -12.41
C HIS A 63 14.14 -18.61 -13.12
N VAL A 64 13.95 -19.05 -14.37
CA VAL A 64 12.70 -18.86 -15.10
C VAL A 64 11.57 -19.66 -14.44
N LEU A 65 11.81 -20.92 -14.05
CA LEU A 65 10.80 -21.74 -13.37
C LEU A 65 10.39 -21.10 -12.03
N ILE A 66 11.37 -20.64 -11.25
CA ILE A 66 11.13 -19.92 -9.99
C ILE A 66 10.32 -18.65 -10.25
N ALA A 67 10.72 -17.82 -11.21
CA ALA A 67 10.01 -16.59 -11.54
C ALA A 67 8.55 -16.85 -11.93
N VAL A 68 8.29 -17.87 -12.76
CA VAL A 68 6.94 -18.22 -13.21
C VAL A 68 6.10 -18.78 -12.07
N LEU A 69 6.58 -19.83 -11.38
CA LEU A 69 5.79 -20.54 -10.38
C LEU A 69 5.66 -19.77 -9.06
N ALA A 70 6.78 -19.30 -8.50
CA ALA A 70 6.74 -18.53 -7.26
C ALA A 70 6.07 -17.18 -7.49
N GLY A 71 6.37 -16.51 -8.61
CA GLY A 71 5.70 -15.27 -8.97
C GLY A 71 4.18 -15.43 -9.11
N ALA A 72 3.71 -16.49 -9.79
CA ALA A 72 2.27 -16.77 -9.87
C ALA A 72 1.65 -17.00 -8.49
N GLY A 73 2.30 -17.81 -7.64
CA GLY A 73 1.86 -18.06 -6.26
C GLY A 73 1.79 -16.77 -5.42
N ILE A 74 2.67 -15.82 -5.65
CA ILE A 74 2.70 -14.52 -4.95
C ILE A 74 1.56 -13.60 -5.41
N VAL A 75 1.28 -13.52 -6.72
CA VAL A 75 0.40 -12.47 -7.27
C VAL A 75 -1.06 -12.88 -7.43
N VAL A 76 -1.38 -14.17 -7.56
CA VAL A 76 -2.77 -14.60 -7.85
C VAL A 76 -3.72 -14.19 -6.73
N LEU A 77 -3.41 -14.53 -5.48
CA LEU A 77 -4.29 -14.23 -4.34
C LEU A 77 -4.51 -12.73 -4.10
N PRO A 78 -3.48 -11.86 -3.99
CA PRO A 78 -3.69 -10.42 -3.77
C PRO A 78 -4.46 -9.77 -4.92
N ILE A 79 -4.22 -10.18 -6.17
CA ILE A 79 -4.95 -9.65 -7.33
C ILE A 79 -6.43 -10.03 -7.24
N LEU A 80 -6.76 -11.30 -6.96
CA LEU A 80 -8.14 -11.72 -6.78
C LEU A 80 -8.83 -10.95 -5.66
N LEU A 81 -8.19 -10.81 -4.50
CA LEU A 81 -8.74 -10.05 -3.38
C LEU A 81 -8.93 -8.56 -3.70
N ALA A 82 -8.03 -7.95 -4.47
CA ALA A 82 -8.17 -6.56 -4.90
C ALA A 82 -9.37 -6.33 -5.83
N PHE A 83 -9.80 -7.35 -6.58
CA PHE A 83 -10.99 -7.27 -7.44
C PHE A 83 -12.29 -7.62 -6.70
N PHE A 84 -12.28 -8.70 -5.91
CA PHE A 84 -13.51 -9.22 -5.29
C PHE A 84 -13.76 -8.65 -3.90
N GLU A 85 -12.71 -8.24 -3.19
CA GLU A 85 -12.80 -7.80 -1.80
C GLU A 85 -12.05 -6.47 -1.53
N PRO A 86 -12.25 -5.43 -2.38
CA PRO A 86 -11.52 -4.17 -2.24
C PRO A 86 -11.91 -3.41 -0.96
N GLY A 87 -10.93 -2.76 -0.34
CA GLY A 87 -11.06 -1.95 0.87
C GLY A 87 -10.98 -2.76 2.18
N LYS A 88 -11.07 -4.09 2.13
CA LYS A 88 -10.99 -4.95 3.32
C LYS A 88 -9.59 -4.96 3.91
N ALA A 89 -9.50 -5.21 5.23
CA ALA A 89 -8.22 -5.32 5.93
C ALA A 89 -7.40 -6.49 5.43
N VAL A 90 -8.03 -7.65 5.27
CA VAL A 90 -7.35 -8.84 4.75
C VAL A 90 -6.70 -8.57 3.40
N THR A 91 -7.38 -7.87 2.48
CA THR A 91 -6.87 -7.56 1.13
C THR A 91 -5.58 -6.77 1.17
N ARG A 92 -5.53 -5.64 1.90
CA ARG A 92 -4.32 -4.81 1.99
C ARG A 92 -3.16 -5.49 2.73
N HIS A 93 -3.44 -6.35 3.72
CA HIS A 93 -2.41 -7.13 4.40
C HIS A 93 -1.84 -8.24 3.52
N VAL A 94 -2.68 -8.92 2.74
CA VAL A 94 -2.24 -9.90 1.74
C VAL A 94 -1.42 -9.23 0.64
N ILE A 95 -1.85 -8.07 0.15
CA ILE A 95 -1.09 -7.25 -0.80
C ILE A 95 0.28 -6.87 -0.23
N ALA A 96 0.35 -6.41 1.02
CA ALA A 96 1.61 -6.04 1.66
C ALA A 96 2.58 -7.23 1.76
N ALA A 97 2.08 -8.39 2.19
CA ALA A 97 2.88 -9.61 2.23
C ALA A 97 3.38 -10.00 0.83
N SER A 98 2.48 -10.02 -0.16
CA SER A 98 2.83 -10.35 -1.55
C SER A 98 3.82 -9.36 -2.16
N GLN A 99 3.71 -8.06 -1.85
CA GLN A 99 4.65 -7.05 -2.34
C GLN A 99 6.07 -7.26 -1.80
N MET A 100 6.19 -7.67 -0.53
CA MET A 100 7.48 -8.00 0.07
C MET A 100 8.06 -9.29 -0.50
N LEU A 101 7.22 -10.31 -0.71
CA LEU A 101 7.64 -11.55 -1.38
C LEU A 101 8.04 -11.30 -2.84
N MET A 102 7.37 -10.39 -3.54
CA MET A 102 7.76 -9.96 -4.88
C MET A 102 9.12 -9.25 -4.86
N SER A 103 9.37 -8.40 -3.86
CA SER A 103 10.69 -7.79 -3.64
C SER A 103 11.76 -8.86 -3.40
N ALA A 104 11.50 -9.84 -2.53
CA ALA A 104 12.40 -10.95 -2.26
C ALA A 104 12.71 -11.78 -3.51
N LEU A 105 11.69 -12.06 -4.32
CA LEU A 105 11.85 -12.75 -5.60
C LEU A 105 12.71 -11.96 -6.57
N LEU A 106 12.49 -10.64 -6.71
CA LEU A 106 13.34 -9.80 -7.58
C LEU A 106 14.79 -9.78 -7.09
N ILE A 107 15.03 -9.62 -5.79
CA ILE A 107 16.37 -9.68 -5.19
C ILE A 107 17.05 -11.01 -5.50
N HIS A 108 16.33 -12.13 -5.38
CA HIS A 108 16.85 -13.44 -5.76
C HIS A 108 17.20 -13.52 -7.26
N LEU A 109 16.30 -13.06 -8.13
CA LEU A 109 16.51 -13.11 -9.58
C LEU A 109 17.68 -12.24 -10.03
N THR A 110 17.98 -11.17 -9.30
CA THR A 110 19.15 -10.30 -9.52
C THR A 110 20.37 -10.71 -8.71
N GLY A 111 20.41 -11.90 -8.11
CA GLY A 111 21.59 -12.45 -7.45
C GLY A 111 21.98 -11.71 -6.16
N GLY A 112 21.01 -11.19 -5.41
CA GLY A 112 21.25 -10.55 -4.12
C GLY A 112 21.82 -9.12 -4.23
N ARG A 113 21.60 -8.44 -5.37
CA ARG A 113 22.10 -7.08 -5.60
C ARG A 113 21.47 -6.06 -4.66
N ILE A 114 22.30 -5.23 -4.07
CA ILE A 114 21.88 -4.15 -3.15
C ILE A 114 20.94 -3.17 -3.86
N GLU A 115 21.14 -2.88 -5.15
CA GLU A 115 20.27 -1.94 -5.88
C GLU A 115 18.83 -2.45 -5.99
N THR A 116 18.62 -3.78 -6.06
CA THR A 116 17.26 -4.34 -6.09
C THR A 116 16.57 -4.25 -4.72
N HIS A 117 17.32 -4.09 -3.62
CA HIS A 117 16.73 -3.90 -2.30
C HIS A 117 16.00 -2.56 -2.17
N PHE A 118 16.33 -1.55 -2.99
CA PHE A 118 15.56 -0.30 -3.05
C PHE A 118 14.09 -0.52 -3.40
N HIS A 119 13.74 -1.65 -4.03
CA HIS A 119 12.36 -2.03 -4.26
C HIS A 119 11.55 -2.23 -2.98
N VAL A 120 12.18 -2.69 -1.88
CA VAL A 120 11.54 -2.82 -0.55
C VAL A 120 11.10 -1.45 -0.05
N PHE A 121 12.02 -0.48 -0.04
CA PHE A 121 11.75 0.90 0.39
C PHE A 121 10.65 1.56 -0.47
N GLY A 122 10.79 1.52 -1.80
CA GLY A 122 9.77 2.03 -2.71
C GLY A 122 8.40 1.38 -2.50
N SER A 123 8.38 0.08 -2.18
CA SER A 123 7.14 -0.65 -1.89
C SER A 123 6.51 -0.22 -0.56
N LEU A 124 7.30 -0.01 0.50
CA LEU A 124 6.81 0.53 1.78
C LEU A 124 6.21 1.94 1.60
N ALA A 125 6.89 2.80 0.84
CA ALA A 125 6.37 4.12 0.49
C ALA A 125 5.01 4.05 -0.22
N PHE A 126 4.81 3.12 -1.16
CA PHE A 126 3.51 2.93 -1.82
C PHE A 126 2.47 2.31 -0.89
N LEU A 127 2.86 1.38 -0.01
CA LEU A 127 1.96 0.77 0.98
C LEU A 127 1.45 1.82 1.99
N ALA A 128 2.24 2.85 2.29
CA ALA A 128 1.80 3.97 3.13
C ALA A 128 0.58 4.71 2.56
N PHE A 129 0.27 4.59 1.26
CA PHE A 129 -0.93 5.17 0.67
C PHE A 129 -2.24 4.58 1.23
N TYR A 130 -2.20 3.39 1.84
CA TYR A 130 -3.36 2.82 2.56
C TYR A 130 -3.77 3.62 3.81
N LEU A 131 -2.89 4.50 4.31
CA LEU A 131 -3.07 5.21 5.58
C LEU A 131 -3.43 4.25 6.73
N ASP A 132 -2.77 3.09 6.76
CA ASP A 132 -2.92 2.09 7.81
C ASP A 132 -1.53 1.58 8.17
N TRP A 133 -0.97 2.12 9.26
CA TRP A 133 0.38 1.80 9.72
C TRP A 133 0.58 0.31 10.00
N LYS A 134 -0.49 -0.45 10.28
CA LYS A 134 -0.41 -1.91 10.51
C LYS A 134 -0.01 -2.68 9.24
N VAL A 135 -0.29 -2.10 8.07
CA VAL A 135 0.11 -2.66 6.78
C VAL A 135 1.62 -2.61 6.62
N LEU A 136 2.25 -1.51 7.05
CA LEU A 136 3.72 -1.37 7.07
C LEU A 136 4.33 -2.41 8.01
N LEU A 137 3.78 -2.59 9.21
CA LEU A 137 4.23 -3.62 10.15
C LEU A 137 4.18 -5.03 9.53
N THR A 138 3.13 -5.33 8.75
CA THR A 138 3.00 -6.62 8.05
C THR A 138 4.10 -6.78 7.00
N ALA A 139 4.31 -5.76 6.17
CA ALA A 139 5.36 -5.78 5.16
C ALA A 139 6.75 -5.97 5.81
N THR A 140 7.08 -5.14 6.79
CA THR A 140 8.36 -5.18 7.51
C THR A 140 8.60 -6.53 8.18
N THR A 141 7.57 -7.14 8.77
CA THR A 141 7.68 -8.48 9.34
C THR A 141 7.98 -9.54 8.28
N VAL A 142 7.28 -9.49 7.13
CA VAL A 142 7.47 -10.47 6.05
C VAL A 142 8.87 -10.36 5.44
N VAL A 143 9.34 -9.15 5.13
CA VAL A 143 10.67 -8.97 4.53
C VAL A 143 11.79 -9.30 5.52
N ALA A 144 11.63 -8.97 6.80
CA ALA A 144 12.59 -9.34 7.84
C ALA A 144 12.67 -10.86 8.02
N ALA A 145 11.52 -11.55 8.05
CA ALA A 145 11.48 -13.01 8.13
C ALA A 145 12.15 -13.67 6.91
N ASP A 146 11.89 -13.15 5.71
CA ASP A 146 12.52 -13.61 4.48
C ASP A 146 14.05 -13.41 4.51
N HIS A 147 14.53 -12.22 4.88
CA HIS A 147 15.98 -11.94 4.93
C HIS A 147 16.68 -12.74 6.01
N PHE A 148 16.02 -12.97 7.15
CA PHE A 148 16.55 -13.84 8.20
C PHE A 148 16.64 -15.29 7.74
N ALA A 149 15.54 -15.85 7.20
CA ALA A 149 15.50 -17.23 6.77
C ALA A 149 16.45 -17.51 5.59
N ARG A 150 16.38 -16.70 4.52
CA ARG A 150 17.29 -16.84 3.39
C ARG A 150 18.72 -16.45 3.74
N GLY A 151 18.94 -15.54 4.69
CA GLY A 151 20.27 -15.21 5.19
C GLY A 151 20.99 -16.36 5.90
N ILE A 152 20.24 -17.36 6.41
CA ILE A 152 20.80 -18.59 6.99
C ILE A 152 20.89 -19.70 5.95
N LEU A 153 19.82 -19.90 5.17
CA LEU A 153 19.67 -21.06 4.27
C LEU A 153 20.35 -20.87 2.92
N TRP A 154 20.37 -19.64 2.40
CA TRP A 154 20.91 -19.31 1.07
C TRP A 154 21.38 -17.85 1.00
N PRO A 155 22.48 -17.49 1.69
CA PRO A 155 22.91 -16.11 1.86
C PRO A 155 23.17 -15.37 0.54
N GLU A 156 23.69 -16.04 -0.49
CA GLU A 156 23.94 -15.46 -1.81
C GLU A 156 22.67 -14.91 -2.45
N SER A 157 21.52 -15.53 -2.19
CA SER A 157 20.24 -15.10 -2.73
C SER A 157 19.78 -13.75 -2.20
N VAL A 158 20.30 -13.32 -1.05
CA VAL A 158 19.96 -12.04 -0.41
C VAL A 158 21.11 -11.06 -0.56
N TYR A 159 22.33 -11.48 -0.22
CA TYR A 159 23.49 -10.60 -0.05
C TYR A 159 24.48 -10.65 -1.21
N GLY A 160 24.27 -11.54 -2.19
CA GLY A 160 25.17 -11.76 -3.33
C GLY A 160 26.50 -12.43 -2.98
N ILE A 161 26.70 -12.80 -1.71
CA ILE A 161 27.91 -13.45 -1.20
C ILE A 161 27.56 -14.61 -0.26
N ALA A 162 28.40 -15.64 -0.24
CA ALA A 162 28.14 -16.87 0.51
C ALA A 162 28.32 -16.73 2.03
N ASN A 163 29.29 -15.90 2.44
CA ASN A 163 29.64 -15.69 3.84
C ASN A 163 29.51 -14.20 4.19
N PRO A 164 28.27 -13.66 4.26
CA PRO A 164 28.07 -12.33 4.79
C PRO A 164 28.34 -12.29 6.29
N GLU A 165 28.69 -11.10 6.79
CA GLU A 165 28.68 -10.85 8.22
C GLU A 165 27.28 -11.14 8.80
N TRP A 166 27.21 -11.92 9.88
CA TRP A 166 25.96 -12.41 10.44
C TRP A 166 25.00 -11.28 10.89
N TRP A 167 25.53 -10.09 11.17
CA TRP A 167 24.76 -8.92 11.61
C TRP A 167 24.28 -8.03 10.47
N ARG A 168 24.59 -8.35 9.20
CA ARG A 168 24.21 -7.54 8.03
C ARG A 168 22.70 -7.40 7.84
N PHE A 169 21.91 -8.37 8.32
CA PHE A 169 20.45 -8.23 8.35
C PHE A 169 19.99 -7.12 9.32
N LEU A 170 20.74 -6.83 10.39
CA LEU A 170 20.44 -5.73 11.32
C LEU A 170 20.62 -4.37 10.65
N GLU A 171 21.61 -4.21 9.77
CA GLU A 171 21.77 -2.98 8.99
C GLU A 171 20.54 -2.73 8.12
N HIS A 172 20.10 -3.74 7.37
CA HIS A 172 18.93 -3.64 6.50
C HIS A 172 17.66 -3.38 7.30
N ALA A 173 17.46 -4.10 8.41
CA ALA A 173 16.34 -3.90 9.31
C ALA A 173 16.35 -2.50 9.93
N GLY A 174 17.54 -1.96 10.26
CA GLY A 174 17.70 -0.61 10.78
C GLY A 174 17.25 0.46 9.78
N TRP A 175 17.63 0.34 8.50
CA TRP A 175 17.19 1.26 7.45
C TRP A 175 15.69 1.17 7.18
N VAL A 176 15.11 -0.03 7.16
CA VAL A 176 13.67 -0.23 7.02
C VAL A 176 12.91 0.38 8.21
N ALA A 177 13.37 0.13 9.44
CA ALA A 177 12.76 0.71 10.64
C ALA A 177 12.84 2.24 10.64
N PHE A 178 13.98 2.80 10.20
CA PHE A 178 14.15 4.25 10.05
C PHE A 178 13.12 4.83 9.06
N GLU A 179 12.96 4.25 7.87
CA GLU A 179 11.95 4.67 6.90
C GLU A 179 10.52 4.55 7.47
N ASP A 180 10.20 3.40 8.08
CA ASP A 180 8.87 3.12 8.64
C ASP A 180 8.44 4.18 9.67
N VAL A 181 9.36 4.71 10.49
CA VAL A 181 9.04 5.80 11.43
C VAL A 181 8.42 7.00 10.71
N PHE A 182 9.00 7.43 9.59
CA PHE A 182 8.48 8.56 8.82
C PHE A 182 7.19 8.20 8.09
N LEU A 183 7.08 6.98 7.54
CA LEU A 183 5.87 6.54 6.85
C LEU A 183 4.68 6.41 7.80
N VAL A 184 4.90 5.88 9.00
CA VAL A 184 3.89 5.82 10.07
C VAL A 184 3.48 7.23 10.49
N TRP A 185 4.44 8.13 10.72
CA TRP A 185 4.17 9.52 11.05
C TRP A 185 3.32 10.21 9.96
N MET A 186 3.67 10.03 8.69
CA MET A 186 2.90 10.55 7.55
C MET A 186 1.48 9.97 7.50
N CYS A 187 1.31 8.65 7.71
CA CYS A 187 -0.01 8.03 7.75
C CYS A 187 -0.91 8.66 8.82
N LEU A 188 -0.38 8.86 10.03
CA LEU A 188 -1.10 9.46 11.14
C LEU A 188 -1.44 10.94 10.88
N MET A 189 -0.49 11.68 10.28
CA MET A 189 -0.69 13.08 9.90
C MET A 189 -1.79 13.21 8.85
N SER A 190 -1.73 12.43 7.77
CA SER A 190 -2.73 12.47 6.70
C SER A 190 -4.12 12.03 7.15
N LEU A 191 -4.24 11.10 8.11
CA LEU A 191 -5.54 10.77 8.71
C LEU A 191 -6.13 11.97 9.46
N ARG A 192 -5.31 12.74 10.21
CA ARG A 192 -5.77 13.96 10.89
C ARG A 192 -6.20 15.04 9.89
N GLU A 193 -5.51 15.14 8.75
CA GLU A 193 -5.89 16.06 7.68
C GLU A 193 -7.25 15.70 7.05
N ILE A 194 -7.50 14.40 6.84
CA ILE A 194 -8.80 13.89 6.37
C ILE A 194 -9.91 14.17 7.39
N ASP A 195 -9.62 14.01 8.69
CA ASP A 195 -10.58 14.33 9.74
C ASP A 195 -10.92 15.82 9.71
N ALA A 196 -9.92 16.70 9.64
CA ALA A 196 -10.12 18.15 9.60
C ALA A 196 -10.80 18.64 8.31
N SER A 197 -10.53 18.02 7.15
CA SER A 197 -11.22 18.36 5.90
C SER A 197 -12.68 17.90 5.91
N SER A 198 -12.96 16.71 6.46
CA SER A 198 -14.31 16.15 6.57
C SER A 198 -15.21 16.98 7.49
N THR A 199 -14.67 17.48 8.60
CA THR A 199 -15.41 18.40 9.50
C THR A 199 -15.77 19.70 8.79
N ARG A 200 -14.79 20.34 8.13
CA ARG A 200 -15.05 21.59 7.38
C ARG A 200 -16.06 21.38 6.26
N GLN A 201 -16.00 20.25 5.57
CA GLN A 201 -16.98 19.93 4.53
C GLN A 201 -18.39 19.76 5.12
N ALA A 202 -18.53 19.06 6.25
CA ALA A 202 -19.82 18.89 6.91
C ALA A 202 -20.42 20.22 7.40
N GLU A 203 -19.59 21.13 7.92
CA GLU A 203 -20.02 22.49 8.32
C GLU A 203 -20.53 23.30 7.11
N VAL A 204 -19.84 23.22 5.98
CA VAL A 204 -20.26 23.89 4.73
C VAL A 204 -21.59 23.31 4.22
N GLU A 205 -21.75 21.99 4.23
CA GLU A 205 -23.00 21.33 3.81
C GLU A 205 -24.19 21.77 4.69
N GLU A 206 -24.04 21.86 6.01
CA GLU A 206 -25.08 22.35 6.93
C GLU A 206 -25.42 23.83 6.71
N LEU A 207 -24.41 24.69 6.52
CA LEU A 207 -24.64 26.11 6.24
C LEU A 207 -25.41 26.31 4.92
N GLN A 208 -25.07 25.53 3.89
CA GLN A 208 -25.79 25.55 2.61
C GLN A 208 -27.24 25.08 2.77
N GLU A 209 -27.51 24.04 3.54
CA GLU A 209 -28.87 23.56 3.82
C GLU A 209 -29.69 24.64 4.55
N GLN A 210 -29.11 25.29 5.57
CA GLN A 210 -29.76 26.38 6.29
C GLN A 210 -30.05 27.60 5.41
N GLU A 211 -29.12 27.95 4.52
CA GLU A 211 -29.31 29.03 3.55
C GLU A 211 -30.46 28.72 2.58
N GLN A 212 -30.50 27.50 2.03
CA GLN A 212 -31.58 27.06 1.15
C GLN A 212 -32.95 27.10 1.84
N LEU A 213 -33.04 26.64 3.10
CA LEU A 213 -34.27 26.68 3.87
C LEU A 213 -34.74 28.11 4.14
N LYS A 214 -33.82 29.04 4.44
CA LYS A 214 -34.14 30.46 4.63
C LYS A 214 -34.64 31.10 3.34
N THR A 215 -33.98 30.83 2.21
CA THR A 215 -34.39 31.35 0.91
C THR A 215 -35.77 30.83 0.51
N ALA A 216 -36.04 29.54 0.68
CA ALA A 216 -37.35 28.95 0.40
C ALA A 216 -38.46 29.54 1.29
N ALA A 217 -38.20 29.73 2.59
CA ALA A 217 -39.15 30.36 3.50
C ALA A 217 -39.43 31.82 3.13
N LEU A 218 -38.41 32.57 2.71
CA LEU A 218 -38.56 33.95 2.25
C LEU A 218 -39.40 34.02 0.96
N GLU A 219 -39.15 33.13 0.00
CA GLU A 219 -39.94 33.04 -1.24
C GLU A 219 -41.41 32.71 -0.96
N MET A 220 -41.68 31.78 -0.04
CA MET A 220 -43.06 31.47 0.39
C MET A 220 -43.75 32.67 1.04
N ALA A 221 -43.07 33.38 1.96
CA ALA A 221 -43.63 34.55 2.62
C ALA A 221 -43.89 35.71 1.64
N LEU A 222 -43.00 35.91 0.66
CA LEU A 222 -43.21 36.89 -0.41
C LEU A 222 -44.40 36.53 -1.29
N ALA A 223 -44.56 35.25 -1.64
CA ALA A 223 -45.70 34.78 -2.44
C ALA A 223 -47.04 34.96 -1.70
N GLU A 224 -47.09 34.68 -0.39
CA GLU A 224 -48.28 34.92 0.44
C GLU A 224 -48.64 36.41 0.49
N LEU A 225 -47.64 37.28 0.73
CA LEU A 225 -47.86 38.73 0.75
C LEU A 225 -48.41 39.24 -0.59
N GLN A 226 -47.86 38.76 -1.71
CA GLN A 226 -48.33 39.11 -3.05
C GLN A 226 -49.76 38.59 -3.33
N ALA A 227 -50.14 37.44 -2.77
CA ALA A 227 -51.49 36.90 -2.94
C ALA A 227 -52.54 37.64 -2.09
N THR A 228 -52.12 38.30 -1.01
CA THR A 228 -53.00 39.08 -0.12
C THR A 228 -53.09 40.58 -0.46
N ALA A 229 -52.27 41.06 -1.40
CA ALA A 229 -52.23 42.45 -1.86
C ALA A 229 -53.12 42.65 -3.10
#